data_AF-A0A1V9YBF9-F1
#
_entry.id   AF-A0A1V9YBF9-F1
#
_cell.length_a   1.000
_cell.length_b   1.000
_cell.length_c   1.000
_cell.angle_alpha   90.00
_cell.angle_beta   90.00
_cell.angle_gamma   90.00
#
_symmetry.space_group_name_H-M   'P 1'
#
loop_
_entity.id
_entity.type
_entity.pdbx_description
1 polymer ?
#
loop_
_entity_poly.entity_id
_entity_poly.type
_entity_poly.pdbx_seq_one_letter_code
_entity_poly.pdbx_strand_id
1 'polypeptide(L)'
;MLLEGDTMLHLAVRANRDNIIDLLLRSQGIDSTIQNKVSSTEILIDHKHSLGAGAFGCVYKGTFNGESVAVKTAHEGKENMLLQEISLMIQCRSPYIVDVVAKSTMKPPKLALQYMDCGDLRKYLNAKQYNVTTTIEVAPLQVAW
;
A
#
# COMPACT_ATOMS: atom_id res chain seq x y z
N MET A 1 -22.78 -3.03 4.35
CA MET A 1 -22.63 -1.57 4.49
C MET A 1 -21.72 -1.10 3.38
N LEU A 2 -22.21 -0.17 2.55
CA LEU A 2 -21.43 0.49 1.49
C LEU A 2 -20.43 1.43 2.16
N LEU A 3 -19.14 1.32 1.82
CA LEU A 3 -18.12 2.30 2.17
C LEU A 3 -18.17 3.46 1.17
N GLU A 4 -17.74 4.65 1.60
CA GLU A 4 -17.67 5.82 0.72
C GLU A 4 -16.64 5.56 -0.39
N GLY A 5 -17.09 5.47 -1.65
CA GLY A 5 -16.20 5.15 -2.78
C GLY A 5 -16.19 3.68 -3.21
N ASP A 6 -17.04 2.83 -2.63
CA ASP A 6 -17.27 1.46 -3.13
C ASP A 6 -17.77 1.52 -4.59
N THR A 7 -17.02 0.89 -5.50
CA THR A 7 -17.50 0.60 -6.86
C THR A 7 -18.28 -0.70 -6.90
N MET A 8 -19.02 -0.97 -7.98
CA MET A 8 -19.68 -2.28 -8.17
C MET A 8 -18.69 -3.44 -8.08
N LEU A 9 -17.43 -3.23 -8.48
CA LEU A 9 -16.38 -4.25 -8.38
C LEU A 9 -16.05 -4.57 -6.92
N HIS A 10 -15.93 -3.55 -6.06
CA HIS A 10 -15.71 -3.74 -4.62
C HIS A 10 -16.84 -4.52 -3.96
N LEU A 11 -18.09 -4.25 -4.36
CA LEU A 11 -19.26 -4.97 -3.85
C LEU A 11 -19.29 -6.43 -4.31
N ALA A 12 -18.93 -6.69 -5.58
CA ALA A 12 -18.87 -8.03 -6.12
C ALA A 12 -17.81 -8.90 -5.43
N VAL A 13 -16.62 -8.33 -5.16
CA VAL A 13 -15.54 -8.98 -4.40
C VAL A 13 -15.99 -9.29 -2.97
N ARG A 14 -16.54 -8.30 -2.25
CA ARG A 14 -17.02 -8.51 -0.87
C ARG A 14 -18.14 -9.53 -0.75
N ALA A 15 -18.99 -9.63 -1.76
CA ALA A 15 -20.08 -10.60 -1.79
C ALA A 15 -19.63 -11.98 -2.30
N ASN A 16 -18.35 -12.15 -2.62
CA ASN A 16 -17.77 -13.37 -3.19
C ASN A 16 -18.54 -13.85 -4.43
N ARG A 17 -18.83 -12.92 -5.35
CA ARG A 17 -19.63 -13.14 -6.56
C ARG A 17 -18.73 -13.16 -7.80
N ASP A 18 -17.97 -14.23 -7.98
CA ASP A 18 -16.97 -14.35 -9.06
C ASP A 18 -17.56 -14.15 -10.46
N ASN A 19 -18.77 -14.68 -10.72
CA ASN A 19 -19.46 -14.48 -11.99
C ASN A 19 -19.73 -12.99 -12.30
N ILE A 20 -20.00 -12.19 -11.27
CA ILE A 20 -20.22 -10.74 -11.41
C ILE A 20 -18.88 -10.03 -11.57
N ILE A 21 -17.83 -10.46 -10.86
CA ILE A 21 -16.48 -9.91 -11.00
C ILE A 21 -16.00 -10.08 -12.44
N ASP A 22 -16.08 -11.30 -12.99
CA ASP A 22 -15.68 -11.59 -14.37
C ASP A 22 -16.48 -10.78 -15.39
N LEU A 23 -17.79 -10.62 -15.16
CA LEU A 23 -18.65 -9.82 -16.02
C LEU A 23 -18.24 -8.34 -15.98
N LEU A 24 -17.98 -7.80 -14.79
CA LEU A 24 -17.56 -6.41 -14.61
C LEU A 24 -16.18 -6.18 -15.25
N LEU A 25 -15.20 -7.04 -14.99
CA LEU A 25 -13.85 -6.91 -15.56
C LEU A 25 -13.84 -6.97 -17.10
N ARG A 26 -14.83 -7.61 -17.74
CA ARG A 26 -14.97 -7.65 -19.21
C ARG A 26 -15.66 -6.43 -19.81
N SER A 27 -16.32 -5.61 -19.00
CA SER A 27 -17.07 -4.45 -19.51
C SER A 27 -16.16 -3.25 -19.76
N GLN A 28 -16.35 -2.57 -20.89
CA GLN A 28 -15.60 -1.35 -21.20
C GLN A 28 -15.94 -0.22 -20.23
N GLY A 29 -14.91 0.43 -19.68
CA GLY A 29 -15.05 1.57 -18.78
C GLY A 29 -15.03 1.23 -17.29
N ILE A 30 -14.93 -0.06 -16.92
CA ILE A 30 -14.67 -0.42 -15.52
C ILE A 30 -13.20 -0.21 -15.21
N ASP A 31 -12.95 0.74 -14.33
CA ASP A 31 -11.64 0.96 -13.73
C ASP A 31 -11.48 0.02 -12.53
N SER A 32 -10.87 -1.14 -12.78
CA SER A 32 -10.51 -2.11 -11.74
C SER A 32 -9.45 -1.59 -10.77
N THR A 33 -8.89 -0.42 -11.07
CA THR A 33 -7.79 0.17 -10.35
C THR A 33 -8.29 1.09 -9.23
N ILE A 34 -9.58 1.45 -9.21
CA ILE A 34 -10.18 2.27 -8.16
C ILE A 34 -9.95 1.60 -6.80
N GLN A 35 -9.41 2.37 -5.86
CA GLN A 35 -9.25 1.97 -4.46
C GLN A 35 -10.31 2.64 -3.61
N ASN A 36 -10.88 1.88 -2.68
CA ASN A 36 -11.80 2.41 -1.69
C ASN A 36 -11.17 3.56 -0.87
N LYS A 37 -11.94 4.63 -0.70
CA LYS A 37 -11.67 5.62 0.33
C LYS A 37 -12.20 5.01 1.63
N VAL A 38 -11.30 4.62 2.51
CA VAL A 38 -11.68 3.95 3.76
C VAL A 38 -11.64 4.91 4.93
N SER A 39 -12.41 4.61 5.96
CA SER A 39 -12.30 5.32 7.23
C SER A 39 -10.88 5.13 7.78
N SER A 40 -10.33 6.19 8.38
CA SER A 40 -9.02 6.12 9.04
C SER A 40 -8.94 4.98 10.06
N THR A 41 -10.07 4.59 10.66
CA THR A 41 -10.16 3.54 11.68
C THR A 41 -10.02 2.12 11.10
N GLU A 42 -10.28 1.93 9.80
CA GLU A 42 -10.16 0.61 9.15
C GLU A 42 -8.70 0.23 8.88
N ILE A 43 -7.81 1.22 8.78
CA ILE A 43 -6.37 1.03 8.66
C ILE A 43 -5.78 1.00 10.08
N LEU A 44 -5.50 -0.21 10.56
CA LEU A 44 -4.93 -0.44 11.89
C LEU A 44 -3.42 -0.27 11.85
N ILE A 45 -2.88 0.43 12.85
CA ILE A 45 -1.45 0.70 12.96
C ILE A 45 -0.90 -0.02 14.18
N ASP A 46 0.19 -0.76 13.99
CA ASP A 46 0.99 -1.28 15.10
C ASP A 46 2.13 -0.32 15.42
N HIS A 47 1.86 0.59 16.36
CA HIS A 47 2.83 1.61 16.78
C HIS A 47 4.09 1.04 17.43
N LYS A 48 4.13 -0.25 17.80
CA LYS A 48 5.32 -0.91 18.33
C LYS A 48 6.30 -1.33 17.23
N HIS A 49 5.84 -1.46 15.99
CA HIS A 49 6.63 -1.94 14.86
C HIS A 49 6.86 -0.82 13.82
N SER A 50 7.76 0.11 14.14
CA SER A 50 8.21 1.14 13.20
C SER A 50 9.09 0.51 12.11
N LEU A 51 8.71 0.71 10.85
CA LEU A 51 9.45 0.26 9.67
C LEU A 51 10.43 1.33 9.18
N GLY A 52 10.11 2.60 9.46
CA GLY A 52 10.97 3.73 9.11
C GLY A 52 10.40 5.06 9.61
N ALA A 53 11.28 6.04 9.78
CA ALA A 53 10.91 7.39 10.13
C ALA A 53 11.75 8.37 9.33
N GLY A 54 11.16 9.49 8.93
CA GLY A 54 11.84 10.54 8.17
C GLY A 54 11.27 11.92 8.49
N ALA A 55 11.67 12.91 7.69
CA ALA A 55 11.32 14.31 7.90
C ALA A 55 9.81 14.61 7.78
N PHE A 56 9.06 13.77 7.07
CA PHE A 56 7.66 14.02 6.73
C PHE A 56 6.67 13.15 7.52
N GLY A 57 7.17 12.13 8.20
CA GLY A 57 6.32 11.18 8.91
C GLY A 57 7.03 9.90 9.28
N CYS A 58 6.21 8.92 9.66
CA CYS A 58 6.62 7.59 10.06
C CYS A 58 5.90 6.54 9.22
N VAL A 59 6.52 5.38 9.09
CA VAL A 59 5.95 4.19 8.47
C VAL A 59 5.95 3.09 9.52
N TYR A 60 4.79 2.50 9.76
CA TYR A 60 4.60 1.42 10.72
C TYR A 60 4.08 0.17 10.01
N LYS A 61 4.27 -0.98 10.62
CA LYS A 61 3.50 -2.16 10.26
C LYS A 61 2.03 -1.93 10.66
N GLY A 62 1.11 -2.46 9.88
CA GLY A 62 -0.31 -2.35 10.14
C GLY A 62 -1.11 -3.49 9.53
N THR A 63 -2.43 -3.39 9.63
CA THR A 63 -3.36 -4.37 9.09
C THR A 63 -4.53 -3.66 8.43
N PHE A 64 -4.91 -4.15 7.25
CA PHE A 64 -6.12 -3.71 6.54
C PHE A 64 -6.78 -4.94 5.92
N ASN A 65 -8.08 -5.14 6.17
CA ASN A 65 -8.83 -6.33 5.72
C ASN A 65 -8.16 -7.68 6.02
N GLY A 66 -7.43 -7.78 7.13
CA GLY A 66 -6.71 -9.00 7.53
C GLY A 66 -5.33 -9.18 6.88
N GLU A 67 -4.95 -8.32 5.94
CA GLU A 67 -3.64 -8.35 5.29
C GLU A 67 -2.64 -7.40 5.97
N SER A 68 -1.36 -7.79 5.96
CA SER A 68 -0.28 -6.95 6.47
C SER A 68 0.03 -5.82 5.49
N VAL A 69 0.10 -4.59 6.01
CA VAL A 69 0.38 -3.38 5.22
C VAL A 69 1.48 -2.54 5.89
N ALA A 70 2.14 -1.69 5.09
CA ALA A 70 2.99 -0.62 5.58
C ALA A 70 2.17 0.67 5.63
N VAL A 71 1.93 1.21 6.82
CA VAL A 71 1.09 2.40 7.01
C VAL A 71 1.96 3.63 7.25
N LYS A 72 1.90 4.57 6.30
CA LYS A 72 2.54 5.87 6.42
C LYS A 72 1.59 6.88 7.07
N THR A 73 2.10 7.58 8.08
CA THR A 73 1.43 8.67 8.79
C THR A 73 2.27 9.94 8.71
N ALA A 74 1.62 11.09 8.64
CA ALA A 74 2.31 12.38 8.63
C ALA A 74 2.72 12.82 10.05
N HIS A 75 3.81 13.57 10.15
CA HIS A 75 4.06 14.41 11.33
C HIS A 75 3.07 15.58 11.36
N GLU A 76 2.89 16.19 12.53
CA GLU A 76 2.03 17.36 12.70
C GLU A 76 2.41 18.49 11.72
N GLY A 77 1.42 19.03 11.02
CA GLY A 77 1.60 20.08 10.03
C GLY A 77 2.18 19.60 8.68
N LYS A 78 2.40 18.30 8.49
CA LYS A 78 2.86 17.70 7.23
C LYS A 78 1.79 16.90 6.49
N GLU A 79 0.53 16.97 6.93
CA GLU A 79 -0.60 16.20 6.40
C GLU A 79 -0.82 16.46 4.91
N ASN A 80 -0.68 17.72 4.47
CA ASN A 80 -0.85 18.10 3.07
C ASN A 80 0.20 17.45 2.15
N MET A 81 1.43 17.24 2.65
CA MET A 81 2.46 16.56 1.87
C MET A 81 2.14 15.07 1.72
N LEU A 82 1.59 14.43 2.76
CA LEU A 82 1.11 13.05 2.64
C LEU A 82 -0.07 12.94 1.66
N LEU A 83 -0.99 13.92 1.65
CA LEU A 83 -2.09 13.96 0.67
C LEU A 83 -1.59 14.11 -0.78
N GLN A 84 -0.55 14.92 -1.01
CA GLN A 84 0.11 15.04 -2.31
C GLN A 84 0.78 13.73 -2.71
N GLU A 85 1.50 13.09 -1.81
CA GLU A 85 2.14 11.80 -2.04
C GLU A 85 1.13 10.71 -2.38
N ILE A 86 0.00 10.64 -1.65
CA ILE A 86 -1.12 9.74 -1.96
C ILE A 86 -1.59 9.96 -3.40
N SER A 87 -1.78 11.23 -3.80
CA SER A 87 -2.27 11.58 -5.13
C SER A 87 -1.32 11.15 -6.24
N LEU A 88 0.00 11.34 -6.05
CA LEU A 88 1.02 10.91 -7.00
C LEU A 88 1.10 9.39 -7.11
N MET A 89 1.09 8.67 -5.99
CA MET A 89 1.20 7.21 -5.97
C MET A 89 0.03 6.53 -6.70
N ILE A 90 -1.19 7.07 -6.60
CA ILE A 90 -2.36 6.53 -7.32
C ILE A 90 -2.18 6.63 -8.85
N GLN A 91 -1.49 7.68 -9.32
CA GLN A 91 -1.25 7.93 -10.74
C GLN A 91 -0.06 7.13 -11.29
N CYS A 92 0.91 6.77 -10.44
CA CYS A 92 2.13 6.09 -10.82
C CYS A 92 2.05 4.56 -10.57
N ARG A 93 1.32 3.84 -11.42
CA ARG A 93 1.24 2.37 -11.33
C ARG A 93 2.29 1.70 -12.18
N SER A 94 3.07 0.83 -11.55
CA SER A 94 4.11 0.03 -12.19
C SER A 94 4.36 -1.21 -11.34
N PRO A 95 4.68 -2.37 -11.93
CA PRO A 95 5.10 -3.55 -11.17
C PRO A 95 6.37 -3.34 -10.33
N TYR A 96 7.10 -2.23 -10.57
CA TYR A 96 8.32 -1.87 -9.83
C TYR A 96 8.10 -0.76 -8.79
N ILE A 97 6.85 -0.33 -8.57
CA ILE A 97 6.47 0.65 -7.55
C ILE A 97 5.59 -0.08 -6.53
N VAL A 98 5.86 0.14 -5.24
CA VAL A 98 5.08 -0.44 -4.14
C VAL A 98 3.62 -0.03 -4.27
N ASP A 99 2.72 -1.02 -4.28
CA ASP A 99 1.30 -0.77 -4.55
C ASP A 99 0.62 -0.04 -3.37
N VAL A 100 -0.38 0.77 -3.71
CA VAL A 100 -1.26 1.39 -2.73
C VAL A 100 -2.39 0.41 -2.42
N VAL A 101 -2.48 -0.05 -1.18
CA VAL A 101 -3.53 -0.99 -0.76
C VAL A 101 -4.79 -0.25 -0.33
N ALA A 102 -4.62 0.82 0.45
CA ALA A 102 -5.72 1.66 0.91
C ALA A 102 -5.26 3.07 1.25
N LYS A 103 -6.21 4.01 1.29
CA LYS A 103 -5.95 5.39 1.70
C LYS A 103 -7.09 5.94 2.54
N SER A 104 -6.74 6.71 3.56
CA SER A 104 -7.66 7.57 4.31
C SER A 104 -7.21 9.01 4.15
N THR A 105 -8.04 9.84 3.54
CA THR A 105 -7.80 11.29 3.41
C THR A 105 -8.40 12.10 4.56
N MET A 106 -9.17 11.45 5.45
CA MET A 106 -9.66 12.07 6.68
C MET A 106 -8.52 12.31 7.65
N LYS A 107 -8.54 13.43 8.38
CA LYS A 107 -7.47 13.78 9.32
C LYS A 107 -7.45 12.85 10.55
N PRO A 108 -6.26 12.36 10.98
CA PRO A 108 -4.99 12.44 10.26
C PRO A 108 -4.96 11.47 9.06
N PRO A 109 -4.42 11.91 7.90
CA PRO A 109 -4.38 11.06 6.72
C PRO A 109 -3.45 9.86 6.92
N LYS A 110 -3.81 8.75 6.27
CA LYS A 110 -3.05 7.50 6.29
C LYS A 110 -2.95 6.94 4.88
N LEU A 111 -1.77 6.43 4.55
CA LEU A 111 -1.50 5.70 3.31
C LEU A 111 -1.06 4.30 3.66
N ALA A 112 -1.85 3.29 3.29
CA ALA A 112 -1.49 1.88 3.44
C ALA A 112 -0.92 1.37 2.12
N LEU A 113 0.32 0.91 2.18
CA LEU A 113 1.08 0.36 1.06
C LEU A 113 1.26 -1.14 1.24
N GLN A 114 1.55 -1.82 0.14
CA GLN A 114 2.00 -3.21 0.17
C GLN A 114 3.16 -3.36 1.16
N TYR A 115 3.06 -4.36 2.03
CA TYR A 115 4.13 -4.67 2.97
C TYR A 115 5.23 -5.48 2.28
N MET A 116 6.45 -4.93 2.27
CA MET A 116 7.64 -5.60 1.74
C MET A 116 8.41 -6.24 2.90
N ASP A 117 8.31 -7.56 3.03
CA ASP A 117 8.82 -8.36 4.15
C ASP A 117 10.36 -8.49 4.19
N CYS A 118 11.03 -8.14 3.09
CA CYS A 118 12.50 -8.21 2.96
C CYS A 118 13.23 -6.91 3.37
N GLY A 119 12.50 -5.89 3.82
CA GLY A 119 13.08 -4.63 4.25
C GLY A 119 13.52 -3.71 3.11
N ASP A 120 14.37 -2.72 3.42
CA ASP A 120 14.83 -1.73 2.45
C ASP A 120 16.07 -2.17 1.66
N LEU A 121 16.15 -1.74 0.41
CA LEU A 121 17.23 -2.08 -0.51
C LEU A 121 18.61 -1.67 0.01
N ARG A 122 18.73 -0.56 0.75
CA ARG A 122 20.01 -0.11 1.27
C ARG A 122 20.56 -1.10 2.29
N LYS A 123 19.74 -1.58 3.22
CA LYS A 123 20.13 -2.64 4.17
C LYS A 123 20.54 -3.91 3.43
N TYR A 124 19.79 -4.32 2.41
CA TYR A 124 20.12 -5.49 1.59
C TYR A 124 21.49 -5.33 0.91
N LEU A 125 21.73 -4.22 0.21
CA LEU A 125 22.98 -3.96 -0.51
C LEU A 125 24.17 -3.85 0.45
N ASN A 126 24.00 -3.22 1.60
CA ASN A 126 25.04 -3.16 2.64
C ASN A 126 25.38 -4.57 3.14
N ALA A 127 24.38 -5.40 3.44
CA ALA A 127 24.60 -6.77 3.87
C ALA A 127 25.37 -7.57 2.80
N LYS A 128 25.00 -7.44 1.52
CA LYS A 128 25.75 -8.03 0.40
C LYS A 128 27.19 -7.54 0.33
N GLN A 129 27.42 -6.24 0.48
CA GLN A 129 28.76 -5.66 0.46
C GLN A 129 29.65 -6.21 1.60
N TYR A 130 29.06 -6.46 2.77
CA TYR A 130 29.76 -7.00 3.93
C TYR A 130 29.72 -8.53 4.03
N ASN A 131 29.23 -9.23 3.00
CA ASN A 131 29.03 -10.68 2.99
C ASN A 131 28.23 -11.20 4.21
N VAL A 132 27.27 -10.40 4.69
CA VAL A 132 26.30 -10.79 5.71
C VAL A 132 25.12 -11.48 5.03
N THR A 133 24.56 -12.50 5.68
CA THR A 133 23.37 -13.23 5.20
C THR A 133 22.19 -12.29 5.03
N THR A 134 21.54 -12.34 3.86
CA THR A 134 20.34 -11.57 3.55
C THR A 134 19.09 -12.44 3.66
N THR A 135 17.93 -11.82 3.92
CA THR A 135 16.64 -12.52 4.03
C THR A 135 16.23 -13.21 2.72
N ILE A 136 16.63 -12.62 1.59
CA ILE A 136 16.43 -13.16 0.25
C ILE A 136 17.74 -13.14 -0.52
N GLU A 137 17.83 -13.97 -1.55
CA GLU A 137 18.93 -13.99 -2.51
C GLU A 137 18.36 -13.61 -3.87
N VAL A 138 18.69 -12.40 -4.34
CA VAL A 138 18.23 -11.90 -5.64
C VAL A 138 19.30 -12.17 -6.68
N ALA A 139 19.01 -13.04 -7.65
CA ALA A 139 19.93 -13.34 -8.74
C ALA A 139 20.02 -12.17 -9.73
N PRO A 140 21.19 -11.90 -10.36
CA PRO A 140 21.32 -10.84 -11.36
C PRO A 140 20.29 -10.95 -12.50
N LEU A 141 19.92 -12.17 -12.89
CA LEU A 141 18.91 -12.42 -13.92
C LEU A 141 17.50 -12.00 -13.50
N GLN A 142 17.18 -12.04 -12.20
CA GLN A 142 15.86 -11.62 -11.69
C GLN A 142 15.69 -10.10 -11.69
N VAL A 143 16.78 -9.34 -11.80
CA VAL A 143 16.81 -7.87 -11.88
C VAL A 143 17.28 -7.38 -13.25
N ALA A 144 17.58 -8.29 -14.17
CA ALA A 144 17.95 -7.98 -15.55
C ALA A 144 16.69 -7.75 -16.39
N TRP A 145 16.31 -6.50 -16.48
CA TRP A 145 15.46 -5.89 -17.50
C TRP A 145 16.23 -5.55 -18.78
#